data_AF-A0A7S9KUI9-F1
#
_entry.id   AF-A0A7S9KUI9-F1
#
_cell.length_a   1.000
_cell.length_b   1.000
_cell.length_c   1.000
_cell.angle_alpha   90.00
_cell.angle_beta   90.00
_cell.angle_gamma   90.00
#
_symmetry.space_group_name_H-M   'P 1'
#
loop_
_entity.id
_entity.type
_entity.pdbx_description
1 polymer ?
#
loop_
_entity_poly.entity_id
_entity_poly.type
_entity_poly.pdbx_seq_one_letter_code
_entity_poly.pdbx_strand_id
1 'polypeptide(L)'
;MSLHRLPPELLLNILRLLGSAFFHQDVRRLLVSKWWYQIAWPVFLQDLEFRAETLRSFILASERVGMVRSIQEYVITATLVLDGFENWDSAHSTVTATELSEIDFEIVNMWTSQLNGYAAAFAGILQQYTSYRYPSRCGFNTSDTFPQLKADMESSARELVFAMQSPRIVRILSHTFPGLALRSFDVLTERQMVLTPAAPWDADGEEVEDRVSTEDRFDSDSSSEEFLL
;
A
#
# COMPACT_ATOMS: atom_id res chain seq x y z
N MET A 1 20.49 -21.85 16.38
CA MET A 1 20.48 -21.29 15.01
C MET A 1 20.31 -19.79 15.10
N SER A 2 21.12 -18.99 14.40
CA SER A 2 21.03 -17.53 14.44
C SER A 2 20.08 -17.03 13.36
N LEU A 3 19.13 -16.16 13.73
CA LEU A 3 18.15 -15.56 12.79
C LEU A 3 18.82 -14.77 11.66
N HIS A 4 20.04 -14.27 11.86
CA HIS A 4 20.80 -13.51 10.87
C HIS A 4 21.35 -14.36 9.70
N ARG A 5 21.22 -15.68 9.78
CA ARG A 5 21.61 -16.60 8.69
C ARG A 5 20.45 -16.98 7.77
N LEU A 6 19.23 -16.53 8.09
CA LEU A 6 18.07 -16.78 7.23
C LEU A 6 18.13 -15.89 5.98
N PRO A 7 17.70 -16.40 4.82
CA PRO A 7 17.39 -15.58 3.67
C PRO A 7 16.43 -14.43 4.05
N PRO A 8 16.61 -13.22 3.49
CA PRO A 8 15.77 -12.06 3.78
C PRO A 8 14.27 -12.32 3.58
N GLU A 9 13.91 -13.16 2.61
CA GLU A 9 12.53 -13.50 2.25
C GLU A 9 11.85 -14.30 3.37
N LEU A 10 12.56 -15.26 3.96
CA LEU A 10 12.05 -16.04 5.07
C LEU A 10 11.91 -15.17 6.32
N LEU A 11 12.86 -14.29 6.56
CA LEU A 11 12.77 -13.35 7.67
C LEU A 11 11.59 -12.38 7.47
N LEU A 12 11.44 -11.81 6.27
CA LEU A 12 10.32 -10.93 5.96
C LEU A 12 8.97 -11.62 6.16
N ASN A 13 8.83 -12.89 5.75
CA ASN A 13 7.63 -13.66 6.00
C ASN A 13 7.36 -13.87 7.50
N ILE A 14 8.39 -14.16 8.29
CA ILE A 14 8.25 -14.24 9.76
C ILE A 14 7.78 -12.89 10.32
N LEU A 15 8.38 -11.78 9.90
CA LEU A 15 7.98 -10.45 10.39
C LEU A 15 6.55 -10.10 9.98
N ARG A 16 6.14 -10.43 8.75
CA ARG A 16 4.75 -10.26 8.29
C ARG A 16 3.74 -11.05 9.12
N LEU A 17 4.11 -12.24 9.59
CA LEU A 17 3.26 -13.03 10.50
C LEU A 17 3.16 -12.41 11.90
N LEU A 18 4.20 -11.71 12.37
CA LEU A 18 4.14 -10.95 13.62
C LEU A 18 3.28 -9.68 13.47
N GLY A 19 3.29 -9.09 12.27
CA GLY A 19 2.53 -7.90 11.92
C GLY A 19 3.11 -6.59 12.48
N SER A 20 2.54 -5.48 12.01
CA SER A 20 2.83 -4.10 12.45
C SER A 20 2.64 -3.90 13.95
N ALA A 21 1.56 -4.46 14.52
CA ALA A 21 1.21 -4.37 15.94
C ALA A 21 2.33 -4.86 16.87
N PHE A 22 3.09 -5.90 16.47
CA PHE A 22 4.24 -6.38 17.23
C PHE A 22 5.31 -5.30 17.40
N PHE A 23 5.55 -4.48 16.38
CA PHE A 23 6.54 -3.41 16.44
C PHE A 23 5.99 -2.15 17.12
N HIS A 24 4.68 -1.88 16.97
CA HIS A 24 4.02 -0.74 17.61
C HIS A 24 4.05 -0.82 19.14
N GLN A 25 3.96 -2.03 19.69
CA GLN A 25 4.07 -2.25 21.14
C GLN A 25 5.44 -1.84 21.71
N ASP A 26 6.52 -1.99 20.93
CA ASP A 26 7.87 -1.59 21.35
C ASP A 26 8.73 -1.28 20.14
N VAL A 27 8.86 0.01 19.81
CA VAL A 27 9.62 0.50 18.66
C VAL A 27 11.10 0.09 18.71
N ARG A 28 11.65 -0.20 19.89
CA ARG A 28 13.03 -0.69 20.03
C ARG A 28 13.23 -2.04 19.37
N ARG A 29 12.15 -2.79 19.09
CA ARG A 29 12.17 -4.03 18.30
C ARG A 29 12.63 -3.79 16.85
N LEU A 30 12.62 -2.55 16.35
CA LEU A 30 13.24 -2.19 15.06
C LEU A 30 14.76 -2.04 15.14
N LEU A 31 15.30 -1.78 16.33
CA LEU A 31 16.69 -1.36 16.53
C LEU A 31 17.65 -2.50 16.87
N VAL A 32 17.28 -3.75 16.55
CA VAL A 32 18.10 -4.94 16.81
C VAL A 32 19.41 -4.92 16.02
N SER A 33 19.35 -4.54 14.73
CA SER A 33 20.50 -4.34 13.87
C SER A 33 20.11 -3.54 12.62
N LYS A 34 21.09 -3.00 11.88
CA LYS A 34 20.83 -2.27 10.63
C LYS A 34 20.08 -3.12 9.59
N TRP A 35 20.48 -4.38 9.43
CA TRP A 35 19.84 -5.30 8.48
C TRP A 35 18.41 -5.67 8.91
N TRP A 36 18.21 -5.94 10.20
CA TRP A 36 16.88 -6.16 10.77
C TRP A 36 15.96 -4.96 10.53
N TYR A 37 16.45 -3.75 10.80
CA TYR A 37 15.70 -2.52 10.57
C TYR A 37 15.22 -2.43 9.11
N GLN A 38 16.09 -2.71 8.13
CA GLN A 38 15.72 -2.64 6.72
C GLN A 38 14.59 -3.61 6.33
N ILE A 39 14.50 -4.78 6.98
CA ILE A 39 13.48 -5.79 6.68
C ILE A 39 12.21 -5.58 7.50
N ALA A 40 12.35 -5.12 8.75
CA ALA A 40 11.24 -4.86 9.66
C ALA A 40 10.50 -3.55 9.32
N TRP A 41 11.21 -2.56 8.78
CA TRP A 41 10.67 -1.24 8.48
C TRP A 41 9.45 -1.28 7.53
N PRO A 42 9.48 -2.02 6.41
CA PRO A 42 8.30 -2.20 5.57
C PRO A 42 7.09 -2.78 6.32
N VAL A 43 7.30 -3.72 7.23
CA VAL A 43 6.21 -4.37 7.99
C VAL A 43 5.66 -3.45 9.07
N PHE A 44 6.52 -2.69 9.75
CA PHE A 44 6.13 -1.68 10.72
C PHE A 44 5.24 -0.61 10.11
N LEU A 45 5.56 -0.15 8.89
CA LEU A 45 4.80 0.90 8.23
C LEU A 45 3.44 0.45 7.67
N GLN A 46 3.09 -0.85 7.69
CA GLN A 46 1.87 -1.34 7.01
C GLN A 46 0.59 -0.78 7.61
N ASP A 47 0.48 -0.74 8.94
CA ASP A 47 -0.74 -0.30 9.62
C ASP A 47 -0.40 0.82 10.57
N LEU A 48 -0.42 2.06 10.09
CA LEU A 48 -0.11 3.22 10.91
C LEU A 48 -1.31 3.61 11.76
N GLU A 49 -1.07 3.82 13.05
CA GLU A 49 -2.06 4.33 13.98
C GLU A 49 -1.61 5.70 14.47
N PHE A 50 -2.47 6.69 14.30
CA PHE A 50 -2.22 8.06 14.71
C PHE A 50 -3.28 8.53 15.68
N ARG A 51 -2.80 9.18 16.74
CA ARG A 51 -3.50 10.18 17.56
C ARG A 51 -3.28 11.57 16.99
N ALA A 52 -4.08 12.56 17.38
CA ALA A 52 -3.98 13.93 16.84
C ALA A 52 -2.57 14.51 16.98
N GLU A 53 -1.94 14.39 18.15
CA GLU A 53 -0.58 14.91 18.37
C GLU A 53 0.49 14.12 17.63
N THR A 54 0.32 12.80 17.50
CA THR A 54 1.28 11.96 16.76
C THR A 54 1.18 12.21 15.27
N LEU A 55 -0.02 12.47 14.73
CA LEU A 55 -0.23 12.86 13.34
C LEU A 55 0.47 14.19 13.05
N ARG A 56 0.25 15.18 13.91
CA ARG A 56 0.94 16.48 13.82
C ARG A 56 2.46 16.31 13.82
N SER A 57 2.99 15.60 14.80
CA SER A 57 4.44 15.36 14.94
C SER A 57 5.01 14.65 13.71
N PHE A 58 4.27 13.68 13.20
CA PHE A 58 4.63 12.93 12.00
C PHE A 58 4.67 13.81 10.75
N ILE A 59 3.65 14.64 10.52
CA ILE A 59 3.61 15.55 9.36
C ILE A 59 4.80 16.52 9.40
N LEU A 60 5.05 17.14 10.55
CA LEU A 60 6.19 18.05 10.73
C LEU A 60 7.54 17.35 10.54
N ALA A 61 7.66 16.07 10.90
CA ALA A 61 8.86 15.27 10.68
C ALA A 61 9.02 14.83 9.21
N SER A 62 7.90 14.55 8.53
CA SER A 62 7.87 14.08 7.14
C SER A 62 8.41 15.12 6.16
N GLU A 63 8.28 16.42 6.46
CA GLU A 63 8.83 17.51 5.65
C GLU A 63 10.37 17.56 5.65
N ARG A 64 11.02 16.95 6.66
CA ARG A 64 12.47 17.05 6.87
C ARG A 64 13.26 15.84 6.37
N VAL A 65 12.58 14.73 6.10
CA VAL A 65 13.22 13.42 5.86
C VAL A 65 12.58 12.78 4.64
N GLY A 66 13.35 12.05 3.82
CA GLY A 66 12.85 11.21 2.71
C GLY A 66 11.92 10.06 3.14
N MET A 67 11.30 10.17 4.32
CA MET A 67 10.35 9.27 4.95
C MET A 67 9.06 9.16 4.14
N VAL A 68 8.65 10.26 3.48
CA VAL A 68 7.46 10.34 2.61
C VAL A 68 7.43 9.19 1.61
N ARG A 69 8.56 8.87 0.99
CA ARG A 69 8.65 7.79 0.00
C ARG A 69 8.43 6.40 0.62
N SER A 70 8.98 6.12 1.80
CA SER A 70 8.77 4.84 2.47
C SER A 70 7.33 4.68 2.98
N ILE A 71 6.73 5.76 3.44
CA ILE A 71 5.32 5.80 3.86
C ILE A 71 4.44 5.46 2.65
N GLN A 72 4.70 6.09 1.51
CA GLN A 72 3.99 5.82 0.27
C GLN A 72 4.16 4.38 -0.24
N GLU A 73 5.33 3.77 -0.03
CA GLU A 73 5.64 2.45 -0.56
C GLU A 73 5.07 1.30 0.29
N TYR A 74 4.86 1.51 1.59
CA TYR A 74 4.59 0.41 2.51
C TYR A 74 3.30 0.54 3.34
N VAL A 75 2.70 1.73 3.44
CA VAL A 75 1.43 1.90 4.16
C VAL A 75 0.29 1.21 3.42
N ILE A 76 -0.44 0.36 4.14
CA ILE A 76 -1.64 -0.33 3.66
C ILE A 76 -2.86 0.27 4.36
N THR A 77 -2.80 0.36 5.69
CA THR A 77 -3.87 0.88 6.52
C THR A 77 -3.37 2.08 7.31
N ALA A 78 -4.17 3.13 7.41
CA ALA A 78 -3.92 4.23 8.32
C ALA A 78 -5.17 4.50 9.16
N THR A 79 -5.03 4.48 10.48
CA THR A 79 -6.11 4.67 11.43
C THR A 79 -5.86 5.95 12.22
N LEU A 80 -6.83 6.86 12.22
CA LEU A 80 -6.82 8.03 13.09
C LEU A 80 -7.76 7.77 14.27
N VAL A 81 -7.18 7.64 15.46
CA VAL A 81 -7.90 7.46 16.72
C VAL A 81 -8.06 8.81 17.38
N LEU A 82 -9.31 9.21 17.63
CA LEU A 82 -9.65 10.48 18.28
C LEU A 82 -10.26 10.20 19.65
N ASP A 83 -9.46 10.37 20.70
CA ASP A 83 -9.92 10.28 22.09
C ASP A 83 -10.31 11.68 22.61
N GLY A 84 -11.32 12.29 21.99
CA GLY A 84 -11.78 13.65 22.32
C GLY A 84 -10.77 14.75 21.98
N PHE A 85 -10.80 15.85 22.74
CA PHE A 85 -9.79 16.90 22.65
C PHE A 85 -8.54 16.48 23.43
N GLU A 86 -7.60 15.85 22.73
CA GLU A 86 -6.28 15.56 23.32
C GLU A 86 -5.67 16.85 23.88
N ASN A 87 -5.14 16.80 25.10
CA ASN A 87 -4.56 17.94 25.83
C ASN A 87 -5.55 19.05 26.26
N TRP A 88 -6.85 18.75 26.39
CA TRP A 88 -7.86 19.70 26.88
C TRP A 88 -7.48 20.42 28.18
N ASP A 89 -6.95 19.69 29.16
CA ASP A 89 -6.53 20.24 30.47
C ASP A 89 -5.35 21.22 30.34
N SER A 90 -4.47 21.00 29.37
CA SER A 90 -3.33 21.86 29.06
C SER A 90 -3.79 23.19 28.43
N ALA A 91 -4.85 23.14 27.62
CA ALA A 91 -5.46 24.32 27.00
C ALA A 91 -6.32 25.14 27.99
N HIS A 92 -6.91 24.48 28.99
CA HIS A 92 -7.73 25.15 30.03
C HIS A 92 -6.90 25.80 31.13
N SER A 93 -5.62 25.43 31.29
CA SER A 93 -4.76 25.97 32.35
C SER A 93 -4.37 27.45 32.17
N THR A 94 -4.67 28.07 31.02
CA THR A 94 -4.47 29.52 30.79
C THR A 94 -5.67 30.38 31.14
N VAL A 95 -6.83 29.80 31.46
CA VAL A 95 -8.04 30.55 31.81
C VAL A 95 -8.22 30.53 33.33
N THR A 96 -8.19 31.73 33.93
CA THR A 96 -8.38 31.93 35.37
C THR A 96 -9.68 31.29 35.86
N ALA A 97 -9.59 30.58 37.00
CA ALA A 97 -10.55 29.63 37.57
C ALA A 97 -11.96 30.15 37.96
N THR A 98 -12.48 31.20 37.32
CA THR A 98 -13.74 31.84 37.72
C THR A 98 -14.91 31.55 36.76
N GLU A 99 -14.69 30.95 35.59
CA GLU A 99 -15.76 30.64 34.62
C GLU A 99 -15.70 29.17 34.14
N LEU A 100 -15.97 28.24 35.05
CA LEU A 100 -16.13 26.83 34.72
C LEU A 100 -17.59 26.52 34.37
N SER A 101 -17.98 26.61 33.08
CA SER A 101 -19.10 25.79 32.57
C SER A 101 -19.32 25.78 31.06
N GLU A 102 -18.75 26.69 30.26
CA GLU A 102 -18.97 26.64 28.80
C GLU A 102 -17.75 26.13 28.06
N ILE A 103 -17.97 25.06 27.28
CA ILE A 103 -17.03 24.60 26.26
C ILE A 103 -16.79 25.78 25.33
N ASP A 104 -15.56 26.28 25.31
CA ASP A 104 -15.17 27.34 24.38
C ASP A 104 -15.18 26.78 22.95
N PHE A 105 -16.24 27.10 22.21
CA PHE A 105 -16.43 26.68 20.83
C PHE A 105 -15.35 27.25 19.89
N GLU A 106 -14.70 28.36 20.24
CA GLU A 106 -13.62 28.94 19.44
C GLU A 106 -12.35 28.07 19.53
N ILE A 107 -12.01 27.61 20.73
CA ILE A 107 -10.89 26.67 20.95
C ILE A 107 -11.14 25.34 20.22
N VAL A 108 -12.36 24.82 20.31
CA VAL A 108 -12.77 23.59 19.61
C VAL A 108 -12.65 23.74 18.09
N ASN A 109 -13.14 24.85 17.54
CA ASN A 109 -13.05 25.11 16.09
C ASN A 109 -11.61 25.26 15.62
N MET A 110 -10.77 25.95 16.39
CA MET A 110 -9.35 26.11 16.08
C MET A 110 -8.62 24.76 16.07
N TRP A 111 -8.81 23.93 17.11
CA TRP A 111 -8.21 22.60 17.16
C TRP A 111 -8.68 21.70 16.02
N THR A 112 -9.98 21.70 15.72
CA THR A 112 -10.56 20.91 14.63
C THR A 112 -10.00 21.33 13.27
N SER A 113 -9.87 22.64 13.04
CA SER A 113 -9.27 23.18 11.82
C SER A 113 -7.82 22.73 11.64
N GLN A 114 -7.02 22.76 12.72
CA GLN A 114 -5.63 22.29 12.68
C GLN A 114 -5.54 20.79 12.41
N LEU A 115 -6.34 19.97 13.10
CA LEU A 115 -6.38 18.53 12.88
C LEU A 115 -6.77 18.20 11.43
N ASN A 116 -7.78 18.88 10.89
CA ASN A 116 -8.19 18.71 9.49
C ASN A 116 -7.05 19.09 8.52
N GLY A 117 -6.28 20.13 8.84
CA GLY A 117 -5.08 20.49 8.08
C GLY A 117 -4.04 19.37 8.04
N TYR A 118 -3.75 18.75 9.19
CA TYR A 118 -2.82 17.62 9.25
C TYR A 118 -3.35 16.37 8.55
N ALA A 119 -4.65 16.07 8.69
CA ALA A 119 -5.29 14.96 8.00
C ALA A 119 -5.25 15.15 6.47
N ALA A 120 -5.49 16.37 5.98
CA ALA A 120 -5.39 16.70 4.56
C ALA A 120 -3.95 16.57 4.04
N ALA A 121 -2.95 17.06 4.80
CA ALA A 121 -1.54 16.88 4.44
C ALA A 121 -1.15 15.40 4.38
N PHE A 122 -1.60 14.60 5.35
CA PHE A 122 -1.38 13.16 5.36
C PHE A 122 -2.05 12.46 4.18
N ALA A 123 -3.30 12.82 3.87
CA ALA A 123 -3.99 12.32 2.69
C ALA A 123 -3.24 12.67 1.41
N GLY A 124 -2.67 13.87 1.30
CA GLY A 124 -1.82 14.27 0.18
C GLY A 124 -0.55 13.43 0.04
N ILE A 125 0.08 13.04 1.16
CA ILE A 125 1.21 12.10 1.17
C ILE A 125 0.80 10.74 0.60
N LEU A 126 -0.37 10.23 1.00
CA LEU A 126 -0.87 8.93 0.56
C LEU A 126 -1.40 8.95 -0.90
N GLN A 127 -2.06 10.04 -1.33
CA GLN A 127 -2.70 10.15 -2.64
C GLN A 127 -1.72 10.19 -3.82
N GLN A 128 -0.44 10.48 -3.60
CA GLN A 128 0.55 10.45 -4.67
C GLN A 128 0.77 9.03 -5.27
N TYR A 129 0.23 7.97 -4.65
CA TYR A 129 0.35 6.58 -5.14
C TYR A 129 -0.93 5.75 -4.97
N THR A 130 -2.13 6.34 -5.13
CA THR A 130 -3.32 5.50 -5.41
C THR A 130 -3.27 4.84 -6.80
N SER A 131 -2.17 4.99 -7.55
CA SER A 131 -1.89 4.10 -8.66
C SER A 131 -1.57 2.72 -8.11
N TYR A 132 -2.38 1.74 -8.49
CA TYR A 132 -2.09 0.33 -8.34
C TYR A 132 -0.64 0.08 -8.80
N ARG A 133 0.31 -0.07 -7.86
CA ARG A 133 1.69 -0.42 -8.20
C ARG A 133 1.73 -1.91 -8.49
N TYR A 134 1.66 -2.24 -9.77
CA TYR A 134 1.95 -3.59 -10.22
C TYR A 134 3.39 -3.97 -9.82
N PRO A 135 3.67 -5.26 -9.57
CA PRO A 135 5.03 -5.73 -9.37
C PRO A 135 5.93 -5.23 -10.49
N SER A 136 7.11 -4.70 -10.19
CA SER A 136 8.07 -4.28 -11.22
C SER A 136 9.17 -5.32 -11.39
N ARG A 137 9.75 -5.39 -12.60
CA ARG A 137 10.95 -6.18 -12.85
C ARG A 137 12.09 -5.65 -11.97
N CYS A 138 12.83 -6.57 -11.34
CA CYS A 138 14.04 -6.19 -10.61
C CYS A 138 15.05 -5.57 -11.60
N GLY A 139 15.46 -4.32 -11.36
CA GLY A 139 16.50 -3.64 -12.13
C GLY A 139 16.07 -2.85 -13.37
N PHE A 140 14.77 -2.53 -13.54
CA PHE A 140 14.27 -1.76 -14.70
C PHE A 140 13.71 -0.37 -14.36
N ASN A 141 13.80 0.54 -15.35
CA ASN A 141 13.30 1.92 -15.32
C ASN A 141 11.76 1.98 -15.46
N THR A 142 11.19 3.10 -15.01
CA THR A 142 9.76 3.40 -14.82
C THR A 142 8.85 3.37 -16.05
N SER A 143 9.25 2.76 -17.17
CA SER A 143 8.51 2.75 -18.44
C SER A 143 7.71 1.48 -18.74
N ASP A 144 7.91 0.40 -17.99
CA ASP A 144 7.21 -0.86 -18.28
C ASP A 144 5.75 -0.79 -17.82
N THR A 145 4.84 -0.96 -18.76
CA THR A 145 3.39 -0.95 -18.50
C THR A 145 2.93 -2.33 -18.02
N PHE A 146 1.84 -2.38 -17.24
CA PHE A 146 1.27 -3.64 -16.77
C PHE A 146 0.93 -4.63 -17.89
N PRO A 147 0.33 -4.23 -19.03
CA PRO A 147 0.06 -5.15 -20.14
C PRO A 147 1.33 -5.84 -20.65
N GLN A 148 2.45 -5.11 -20.73
CA GLN A 148 3.73 -5.66 -21.16
C GLN A 148 4.29 -6.66 -20.16
N LEU A 149 4.29 -6.30 -18.86
CA LEU A 149 4.71 -7.22 -17.81
C LEU A 149 3.88 -8.51 -17.80
N LYS A 150 2.55 -8.39 -17.95
CA LYS A 150 1.65 -9.54 -18.01
C LYS A 150 1.99 -10.43 -19.20
N ALA A 151 2.13 -9.87 -20.39
CA ALA A 151 2.51 -10.62 -21.59
C ALA A 151 3.86 -11.34 -21.43
N ASP A 152 4.83 -10.69 -20.80
CA ASP A 152 6.14 -11.27 -20.54
C ASP A 152 6.07 -12.41 -19.51
N MET A 153 5.26 -12.26 -18.45
CA MET A 153 5.01 -13.33 -17.48
C MET A 153 4.35 -14.54 -18.15
N GLU A 154 3.37 -14.31 -19.03
CA GLU A 154 2.72 -15.37 -19.82
C GLU A 154 3.72 -16.07 -20.75
N SER A 155 4.58 -15.32 -21.46
CA SER A 155 5.64 -15.90 -22.29
C SER A 155 6.61 -16.75 -21.48
N SER A 156 7.09 -16.22 -20.35
CA SER A 156 8.00 -16.94 -19.46
C SER A 156 7.38 -18.21 -18.88
N ALA A 157 6.08 -18.16 -18.57
CA ALA A 157 5.36 -19.33 -18.07
C ALA A 157 5.18 -20.41 -19.16
N ARG A 158 5.02 -20.02 -20.43
CA ARG A 158 5.05 -20.98 -21.55
C ARG A 158 6.39 -21.69 -21.65
N GLU A 159 7.50 -20.96 -21.54
CA GLU A 159 8.84 -21.55 -21.51
C GLU A 159 9.03 -22.50 -20.32
N LEU A 160 8.51 -22.12 -19.14
CA LEU A 160 8.55 -22.94 -17.94
C LEU A 160 7.83 -24.29 -18.14
N VAL A 161 6.68 -24.31 -18.82
CA VAL A 161 5.94 -25.56 -19.11
C VAL A 161 6.83 -26.55 -19.85
N PHE A 162 7.61 -26.09 -20.85
CA PHE A 162 8.52 -26.96 -21.60
C PHE A 162 9.69 -27.49 -20.74
N ALA A 163 10.08 -26.78 -19.69
CA ALA A 163 11.13 -27.21 -18.77
C ALA A 163 10.64 -28.20 -17.70
N MET A 164 9.33 -28.29 -17.47
CA MET A 164 8.73 -29.16 -16.46
C MET A 164 8.42 -30.56 -17.02
N GLN A 165 8.74 -31.61 -16.26
CA GLN A 165 8.54 -33.00 -16.71
C GLN A 165 7.06 -33.41 -16.84
N SER A 166 6.19 -32.92 -15.95
CA SER A 166 4.76 -33.25 -15.93
C SER A 166 3.93 -32.23 -15.12
N PRO A 167 3.87 -30.96 -15.54
CA PRO A 167 3.08 -29.96 -14.85
C PRO A 167 1.59 -30.31 -14.93
N ARG A 168 0.88 -30.25 -13.79
CA ARG A 168 -0.59 -30.43 -13.76
C ARG A 168 -1.34 -29.12 -14.00
N ILE A 169 -0.80 -28.01 -13.48
CA ILE A 169 -1.35 -26.66 -13.59
C ILE A 169 -0.17 -25.69 -13.62
N VAL A 170 -0.17 -24.75 -14.57
CA VAL A 170 0.70 -23.56 -14.56
C VAL A 170 -0.20 -22.38 -14.84
N ARG A 171 -0.35 -21.48 -13.87
CA ARG A 171 -1.39 -20.45 -13.89
C ARG A 171 -0.86 -19.11 -13.45
N ILE A 172 -1.27 -18.05 -14.15
CA ILE A 172 -0.98 -16.66 -13.79
C ILE A 172 -2.28 -16.01 -13.31
N LEU A 173 -2.24 -15.42 -12.13
CA LEU A 173 -3.36 -14.67 -11.57
C LEU A 173 -3.15 -13.18 -11.82
N SER A 174 -4.17 -12.50 -12.31
CA SER A 174 -4.19 -11.05 -12.56
C SER A 174 -5.56 -10.48 -12.17
N HIS A 175 -5.65 -9.17 -11.95
CA HIS A 175 -6.94 -8.52 -11.77
C HIS A 175 -7.24 -7.61 -12.98
N THR A 176 -8.51 -7.43 -13.31
CA THR A 176 -8.91 -6.40 -14.27
C THR A 176 -8.95 -5.03 -13.60
N PHE A 177 -8.73 -3.97 -14.38
CA PHE A 177 -8.99 -2.60 -13.95
C PHE A 177 -10.14 -2.02 -14.80
N PRO A 178 -11.06 -1.22 -14.23
CA PRO A 178 -11.19 -0.81 -12.82
C PRO A 178 -11.94 -1.81 -11.94
N GLY A 179 -12.52 -2.87 -12.51
CA GLY A 179 -13.44 -3.77 -11.80
C GLY A 179 -12.80 -4.70 -10.76
N LEU A 180 -11.46 -4.79 -10.71
CA LEU A 180 -10.69 -5.65 -9.80
C LEU A 180 -11.10 -7.13 -9.82
N ALA A 181 -11.71 -7.59 -10.91
CA ALA A 181 -12.11 -8.98 -11.05
C ALA A 181 -10.87 -9.86 -11.19
N LEU A 182 -10.76 -10.88 -10.35
CA LEU A 182 -9.65 -11.82 -10.40
C LEU A 182 -9.80 -12.71 -11.64
N ARG A 183 -8.77 -12.70 -12.49
CA ARG A 183 -8.64 -13.57 -13.66
C ARG A 183 -7.47 -14.50 -13.48
N SER A 184 -7.63 -15.70 -14.02
CA SER A 184 -6.55 -16.66 -14.18
C SER A 184 -6.30 -16.94 -15.65
N PHE A 185 -5.03 -17.07 -16.02
CA PHE A 185 -4.59 -17.60 -17.30
C PHE A 185 -3.89 -18.93 -17.06
N ASP A 186 -4.45 -20.01 -17.57
CA ASP A 186 -3.87 -21.34 -17.49
C ASP A 186 -3.03 -21.60 -18.75
N VAL A 187 -1.73 -21.78 -18.55
CA VAL A 187 -0.74 -21.89 -19.63
C VAL A 187 -0.83 -23.24 -20.34
N LEU A 188 -1.30 -24.29 -19.68
CA LEU A 188 -1.40 -25.63 -20.27
C LEU A 188 -2.60 -25.74 -21.20
N THR A 189 -3.69 -25.08 -20.84
CA THR A 189 -4.95 -25.11 -21.61
C THR A 189 -5.15 -23.87 -22.48
N GLU A 190 -4.31 -22.85 -22.30
CA GLU A 190 -4.41 -21.50 -22.89
C GLU A 190 -5.74 -20.79 -22.58
N ARG A 191 -6.41 -21.16 -21.49
CA ARG A 191 -7.71 -20.61 -21.12
C ARG A 191 -7.60 -19.45 -20.14
N GLN A 192 -8.48 -18.47 -20.29
CA GLN A 192 -8.72 -17.43 -19.29
C GLN A 192 -10.02 -17.69 -18.53
N MET A 193 -9.95 -17.61 -17.20
CA MET A 193 -11.10 -17.87 -16.33
C MET A 193 -11.22 -16.75 -15.29
N VAL A 194 -12.45 -16.31 -15.02
CA VAL A 194 -12.75 -15.38 -13.93
C VAL A 194 -12.95 -16.18 -12.66
N LEU A 195 -12.22 -15.80 -11.62
CA LEU A 195 -12.28 -16.40 -10.30
C LEU A 195 -13.15 -15.52 -9.39
N THR A 196 -13.96 -16.16 -8.56
CA THR A 196 -14.62 -15.43 -7.48
C THR A 196 -13.59 -15.03 -6.43
N PRO A 197 -13.73 -13.88 -5.74
CA PRO A 197 -12.73 -13.40 -4.77
C PRO A 197 -12.41 -14.36 -3.62
N ALA A 198 -13.32 -15.30 -3.32
CA ALA A 198 -13.18 -16.32 -2.28
C ALA A 198 -12.95 -17.73 -2.86
N ALA A 199 -12.64 -17.84 -4.15
CA ALA A 199 -12.37 -19.13 -4.78
C ALA A 199 -11.11 -19.77 -4.18
N PRO A 200 -11.10 -21.10 -3.96
CA PRO A 200 -9.87 -21.85 -3.72
C PRO A 200 -8.82 -21.59 -4.80
N TRP A 201 -7.54 -21.68 -4.45
CA TRP A 201 -6.42 -21.39 -5.35
C TRP A 201 -6.37 -22.31 -6.58
N ASP A 202 -6.95 -23.50 -6.48
CA ASP A 202 -7.06 -24.53 -7.52
C ASP A 202 -8.43 -24.57 -8.20
N ALA A 203 -9.33 -23.63 -7.89
CA ALA A 203 -10.64 -23.56 -8.55
C ALA A 203 -10.49 -23.18 -10.02
N ASP A 204 -11.31 -23.77 -10.89
CA ASP A 204 -11.28 -23.50 -12.33
C ASP A 204 -11.98 -22.16 -12.66
N GLY A 205 -13.02 -21.76 -11.93
CA GLY A 205 -13.73 -20.51 -12.20
C GLY A 205 -14.62 -20.58 -13.44
N GLU A 206 -15.06 -19.42 -13.93
CA GLU A 206 -15.91 -19.31 -15.12
C GLU A 206 -15.08 -18.89 -16.34
N GLU A 207 -15.14 -19.67 -17.42
CA GLU A 207 -14.38 -19.39 -18.66
C GLU A 207 -14.86 -18.07 -19.29
N VAL A 208 -13.90 -17.22 -19.66
CA VAL A 208 -14.22 -15.98 -20.37
C VAL A 208 -14.47 -16.33 -21.83
N GLU A 209 -15.73 -16.27 -22.27
CA GLU A 209 -16.02 -16.28 -23.70
C GLU A 209 -15.46 -14.99 -24.34
N ASP A 210 -14.41 -15.13 -25.15
CA ASP A 210 -13.84 -14.04 -25.94
C ASP A 210 -14.87 -13.51 -26.95
N ARG A 211 -15.73 -12.60 -26.51
CA ARG A 211 -16.22 -11.57 -27.42
C ARG A 211 -15.03 -10.68 -27.70
N VAL A 212 -14.44 -10.85 -28.90
CA VAL A 212 -13.41 -9.97 -29.46
C VAL A 212 -13.92 -8.54 -29.39
N SER A 213 -13.66 -7.90 -28.27
CA SER A 213 -13.90 -6.50 -27.99
C SER A 213 -12.51 -5.92 -28.03
N THR A 214 -12.14 -5.41 -29.20
CA THR A 214 -10.98 -4.53 -29.42
C THR A 214 -11.17 -3.22 -28.66
N GLU A 215 -11.26 -3.29 -27.33
CA GLU A 215 -11.38 -2.15 -26.42
C GLU A 215 -10.50 -2.34 -25.17
N ASP A 216 -9.25 -2.77 -25.37
CA ASP A 216 -8.14 -2.34 -24.51
C ASP A 216 -7.32 -1.26 -25.26
N ARG A 217 -8.04 -0.34 -25.90
CA ARG A 217 -7.45 0.83 -26.56
C ARG A 217 -7.19 1.87 -25.46
N PHE A 218 -6.01 1.77 -24.86
CA PHE A 218 -5.42 2.88 -24.12
C PHE A 218 -5.17 4.01 -25.14
N ASP A 219 -6.14 4.92 -25.31
CA ASP A 219 -5.88 6.22 -25.92
C ASP A 219 -5.02 7.03 -24.95
N SER A 220 -3.70 6.84 -25.04
CA SER A 220 -2.73 7.83 -24.57
C SER A 220 -2.68 8.97 -25.58
N ASP A 221 -3.75 9.76 -25.67
CA ASP A 221 -3.65 11.10 -26.26
C ASP A 221 -3.03 12.04 -25.22
N SER A 222 -1.70 12.01 -25.19
CA SER A 222 -0.91 13.12 -24.64
C SER A 222 -1.07 14.30 -25.59
N SER A 223 -2.08 15.15 -25.32
CA SER A 223 -2.21 16.47 -25.94
C SER A 223 -0.94 17.29 -25.66
N SER A 224 -0.07 17.36 -26.65
CA SER A 224 0.93 18.42 -26.77
C SER A 224 0.27 19.58 -27.50
N GLU A 225 -0.39 20.47 -26.76
CA GLU A 225 -0.80 21.77 -27.28
C GLU A 225 0.42 22.70 -27.41
N GLU A 226 0.72 22.94 -28.67
CA GLU A 226 1.64 23.88 -29.27
C GLU A 226 1.20 25.33 -28.95
N PHE A 227 1.89 26.00 -28.01
CA PHE A 227 1.77 27.45 -27.87
C PHE A 227 2.62 28.14 -28.95
N LEU A 228 1.99 28.41 -30.09
CA LEU A 228 2.36 29.50 -30.99
C LEU A 228 1.23 30.53 -30.99
N LEU A 229 1.45 31.63 -30.27
CA LEU A 229 1.28 33.03 -30.68
C LEU A 229 1.53 33.96 -29.49
#